data_AF-A0AAD4Z6D1-F1
#
_entry.id   AF-A0AAD4Z6D1-F1
#
_cell.length_a   1.000
_cell.length_b   1.000
_cell.length_c   1.000
_cell.angle_alpha   90.00
_cell.angle_beta   90.00
_cell.angle_gamma   90.00
#
_symmetry.space_group_name_H-M   'P 1'
#
loop_
_entity.id
_entity.type
_entity.pdbx_description
1 polymer ?
#
loop_
_entity_poly.entity_id
_entity_poly.type
_entity_poly.pdbx_seq_one_letter_code
_entity_poly.pdbx_strand_id
1 'polypeptide(L)'
;MAIRSVLEKLARYAITRLCFFFNAICAKTVDVPKLDKLEEDVIVTLCLLEKYFPPSFFDIMIHLVVHLVKEVRLSGPVYIRWMYPFERYMKVLKGYIQNRTRPEGCIVEQYIAEEAVEFCTEHLSDVSTVGVPSSQKMGVSKPLSGCTVSLVDRDLLNQTHLYVLENTEEVLPYIEKHMMFIMATYPKFKKRTKRLQDKHNNTFIQWLHLKVQSELGKENNASC
;
A
#
# COMPACT_ATOMS: atom_id res chain seq x y z
N MET A 1 1.67 4.92 31.38
CA MET A 1 3.02 4.88 31.98
C MET A 1 3.01 3.96 33.19
N ALA A 2 3.27 2.67 32.98
CA ALA A 2 3.17 1.61 34.00
C ALA A 2 4.21 1.73 35.15
N ILE A 3 5.20 2.61 35.03
CA ILE A 3 6.38 2.72 35.91
C ILE A 3 6.16 3.75 37.05
N ARG A 4 4.97 4.37 37.14
CA ARG A 4 4.73 5.53 38.02
C ARG A 4 4.75 5.19 39.51
N SER A 5 4.50 3.93 39.88
CA SER A 5 4.43 3.44 41.26
C SER A 5 5.67 2.65 41.73
N VAL A 6 6.58 2.29 40.82
CA VAL A 6 7.65 1.31 41.11
C VAL A 6 9.03 1.97 41.21
N LEU A 7 9.27 3.06 40.47
CA LEU A 7 10.61 3.63 40.31
C LEU A 7 10.68 5.08 40.77
N GLU A 8 11.84 5.49 41.29
CA GLU A 8 12.13 6.87 41.66
C GLU A 8 11.89 7.84 40.49
N LYS A 9 11.54 9.08 40.82
CA LYS A 9 11.17 10.11 39.82
C LYS A 9 12.28 10.32 38.79
N LEU A 10 13.54 10.25 39.21
CA LEU A 10 14.71 10.47 38.36
C LEU A 10 15.00 9.28 37.44
N ALA A 11 14.94 8.05 37.96
CA ALA A 11 15.09 6.86 37.14
C ALA A 11 13.96 6.74 36.10
N ARG A 12 12.72 7.12 36.48
CA ARG A 12 11.59 7.20 35.54
C ARG A 12 11.81 8.22 34.43
N TYR A 13 12.43 9.36 34.76
CA TYR A 13 12.79 10.38 33.77
C TYR A 13 13.81 9.83 32.76
N ALA A 14 14.85 9.13 33.23
CA ALA A 14 15.85 8.50 32.36
C ALA A 14 15.22 7.45 31.42
N ILE A 15 14.39 6.55 31.94
CA ILE A 15 13.66 5.56 31.11
C ILE A 15 12.74 6.27 30.11
N THR A 16 12.04 7.32 30.53
CA THR A 16 11.13 8.06 29.66
C THR A 16 11.88 8.68 28.47
N ARG A 17 13.07 9.24 28.70
CA ARG A 17 13.94 9.75 27.62
C ARG A 17 14.36 8.63 26.67
N LEU A 18 14.73 7.47 27.21
CA LEU A 18 15.09 6.31 26.39
C LEU A 18 13.91 5.83 25.54
N CYS A 19 12.69 5.82 26.08
CA CYS A 19 11.49 5.50 25.31
C CYS A 19 11.23 6.52 24.19
N PHE A 20 11.42 7.82 24.45
CA PHE A 20 11.29 8.83 23.40
C PHE A 20 12.33 8.66 22.30
N PHE A 21 13.57 8.32 22.66
CA PHE A 21 14.61 7.97 21.70
C PHE A 21 14.17 6.81 20.80
N PHE A 22 13.74 5.68 21.38
CA PHE A 22 13.28 4.53 20.60
C PHE A 22 12.08 4.87 19.71
N ASN A 23 11.12 5.63 20.23
CA ASN A 23 9.98 6.10 19.44
C ASN A 23 10.40 6.96 18.24
N ALA A 24 11.44 7.79 18.39
CA ALA A 24 11.96 8.63 17.31
C ALA A 24 12.64 7.80 16.21
N ILE A 25 13.53 6.85 16.58
CA ILE A 25 14.24 6.03 15.59
C ILE A 25 13.32 4.99 14.90
N CYS A 26 12.26 4.55 15.58
CA CYS A 26 11.28 3.60 15.03
C CYS A 26 10.22 4.26 14.14
N ALA A 27 10.27 5.58 13.95
CA ALA A 27 9.36 6.28 13.08
C ALA A 27 9.49 5.77 11.63
N LYS A 28 8.38 5.81 10.88
CA LYS A 28 8.36 5.41 9.46
C LYS A 28 9.22 6.31 8.58
N THR A 29 9.38 7.57 8.99
CA THR A 29 10.18 8.58 8.30
C THR A 29 11.25 9.09 9.25
N VAL A 30 12.45 9.34 8.70
CA VAL A 30 13.60 9.81 9.45
C VAL A 30 13.97 11.21 8.97
N ASP A 31 14.07 12.14 9.90
CA ASP A 31 14.50 13.52 9.65
C ASP A 31 16.00 13.64 9.95
N VAL A 32 16.82 13.61 8.91
CA VAL A 32 18.30 13.54 9.02
C VAL A 32 18.89 14.68 9.86
N PRO A 33 18.48 15.95 9.70
CA PRO A 33 18.91 17.06 10.57
C PRO A 33 18.66 16.84 12.07
N LYS A 34 17.64 16.07 12.45
CA LYS A 34 17.33 15.81 13.86
C LYS A 34 18.19 14.70 14.47
N LEU A 35 18.90 13.93 13.65
CA LEU A 35 19.71 12.80 14.12
C LEU A 35 20.88 13.24 15.00
N ASP A 36 21.54 14.36 14.68
CA ASP A 36 22.69 14.84 15.47
C ASP A 36 22.27 15.11 16.93
N LYS A 37 21.16 15.82 17.10
CA LYS A 37 20.58 16.08 18.42
C LYS A 37 20.14 14.78 19.12
N LEU A 38 19.59 13.84 18.36
CA LEU A 38 19.16 12.55 18.90
C LEU A 38 20.34 11.70 19.40
N GLU A 39 21.49 11.79 18.73
CA GLU A 39 22.77 11.16 19.13
C GLU A 39 23.29 11.75 20.44
N GLU A 40 23.31 13.08 20.57
CA GLU A 40 23.68 13.74 21.83
C GLU A 40 22.72 13.38 22.97
N ASP A 41 21.41 13.42 22.70
CA ASP A 41 20.38 13.13 23.70
C ASP A 41 20.46 11.70 24.23
N VAL A 42 20.78 10.71 23.38
CA VAL A 42 20.87 9.31 23.82
C VAL A 42 22.10 9.06 24.67
N ILE A 43 23.23 9.70 24.37
CA ILE A 43 24.45 9.61 25.20
C ILE A 43 24.15 10.11 26.61
N VAL A 44 23.54 11.30 26.73
CA VAL A 44 23.16 11.85 28.05
C VAL A 44 22.14 10.93 28.75
N THR A 45 21.22 10.33 27.99
CA THR A 45 20.21 9.41 28.53
C THR A 45 20.87 8.15 29.11
N LEU A 46 21.87 7.57 28.44
CA LEU A 46 22.61 6.42 28.95
C LEU A 46 23.42 6.77 30.20
N CYS A 47 24.10 7.92 30.24
CA CYS A 47 24.79 8.39 31.45
C CYS A 47 23.82 8.58 32.63
N LEU A 48 22.60 9.07 32.37
CA LEU A 48 21.57 9.15 33.39
C LEU A 48 21.14 7.76 33.87
N LEU A 49 20.97 6.79 32.98
CA LEU A 49 20.67 5.43 33.37
C LEU A 49 21.80 4.83 34.21
N GLU A 50 23.06 5.07 33.84
CA GLU A 50 24.25 4.53 34.54
C GLU A 50 24.34 5.01 35.98
N LYS A 51 23.85 6.22 36.25
CA LYS A 51 23.75 6.76 37.59
C LYS A 51 22.76 6.02 38.50
N TYR A 52 21.69 5.44 37.95
CA TYR A 52 20.58 4.88 38.74
C TYR A 52 20.50 3.35 38.70
N PHE A 53 21.04 2.70 37.66
CA PHE A 53 20.99 1.26 37.50
C PHE A 53 22.34 0.62 37.84
N PRO A 54 22.35 -0.61 38.39
CA PRO A 54 23.60 -1.31 38.70
C PRO A 54 24.38 -1.61 37.42
N PRO A 55 25.73 -1.77 37.49
CA PRO A 55 26.56 -2.12 36.34
C PRO A 55 26.10 -3.36 35.58
N SER A 56 25.46 -4.32 36.27
CA SER A 56 24.88 -5.52 35.65
C SER A 56 23.75 -5.23 34.66
N PHE A 57 23.15 -4.04 34.69
CA PHE A 57 22.17 -3.59 33.70
C PHE A 57 22.83 -3.19 32.38
N PHE A 58 24.08 -2.73 32.40
CA PHE A 58 24.80 -2.20 31.25
C PHE A 58 25.53 -3.31 30.50
N ASP A 59 24.75 -4.21 29.91
CA ASP A 59 25.27 -5.21 29.00
C ASP A 59 25.57 -4.61 27.60
N ILE A 60 26.04 -5.46 26.70
CA ILE A 60 26.34 -5.06 25.32
C ILE A 60 25.13 -4.47 24.59
N MET A 61 23.90 -4.89 24.93
CA MET A 61 22.68 -4.42 24.27
C MET A 61 22.39 -2.96 24.59
N ILE A 62 22.58 -2.55 25.85
CA ILE A 62 22.43 -1.15 26.26
C ILE A 62 23.46 -0.26 25.58
N HIS A 63 24.70 -0.75 25.42
CA HIS A 63 25.74 0.00 24.73
C HIS A 63 25.46 0.16 23.24
N LEU A 64 24.87 -0.84 22.57
CA LEU A 64 24.53 -0.73 21.14
C LEU A 64 23.58 0.43 20.83
N VAL A 65 22.82 0.92 21.81
CA VAL A 65 21.88 2.02 21.65
C VAL A 65 22.56 3.29 21.11
N VAL A 66 23.80 3.58 21.49
CA VAL A 66 24.52 4.78 20.96
C VAL A 66 24.81 4.66 19.46
N HIS A 67 24.96 3.44 18.95
CA HIS A 67 25.30 3.20 17.55
C HIS A 67 24.08 3.23 16.63
N LEU A 68 22.86 3.11 17.18
CA LEU A 68 21.63 3.08 16.40
C LEU A 68 21.46 4.33 15.54
N VAL A 69 21.79 5.52 16.04
CA VAL A 69 21.64 6.76 15.27
C VAL A 69 22.54 6.75 14.03
N LYS A 70 23.79 6.33 14.19
CA LYS A 70 24.73 6.17 13.08
C LYS A 70 24.25 5.12 12.07
N GLU A 71 23.68 4.02 12.56
CA GLU A 71 23.11 2.99 11.69
C GLU A 71 21.89 3.51 10.90
N VAL A 72 21.01 4.30 11.53
CA VAL A 72 19.87 4.95 10.86
C VAL A 72 20.37 5.90 9.78
N ARG A 73 21.42 6.69 10.07
CA ARG A 73 22.01 7.63 9.12
C ARG A 73 22.56 6.93 7.87
N LEU A 74 23.16 5.75 8.03
CA LEU A 74 23.76 5.00 6.92
C LEU A 74 22.75 4.17 6.13
N SER A 75 21.81 3.53 6.82
CA SER A 75 20.99 2.47 6.23
C SER A 75 19.50 2.85 6.10
N GLY A 76 19.09 4.03 6.60
CA GLY A 76 17.71 4.51 6.55
C GLY A 76 16.84 4.08 7.74
N PRO A 77 15.50 4.19 7.65
CA PRO A 77 14.56 3.90 8.74
C PRO A 77 14.71 2.50 9.32
N VAL A 78 14.63 2.38 10.66
CA VAL A 78 14.93 1.12 11.36
C VAL A 78 13.80 0.09 11.21
N TYR A 79 12.55 0.53 11.05
CA TYR A 79 11.38 -0.37 11.08
C TYR A 79 11.37 -1.44 9.98
N ILE A 80 12.04 -1.22 8.84
CA ILE A 80 12.17 -2.21 7.76
C ILE A 80 13.29 -3.22 8.01
N ARG A 81 14.24 -2.90 8.90
CA ARG A 81 15.41 -3.74 9.20
C ARG A 81 15.26 -4.53 10.50
N TRP A 82 14.19 -4.30 11.26
CA TRP A 82 13.90 -5.11 12.44
C TRP A 82 13.70 -6.55 12.02
N MET A 83 14.19 -7.50 12.83
CA MET A 83 13.88 -8.92 12.63
C MET A 83 12.39 -9.20 12.86
N TYR A 84 11.71 -8.34 13.64
CA TYR A 84 10.35 -8.57 14.09
C TYR A 84 9.31 -8.83 12.97
N PRO A 85 9.24 -8.06 11.87
CA PRO A 85 8.35 -8.37 10.75
C PRO A 85 8.66 -9.72 10.10
N PHE A 86 9.95 -10.05 9.92
CA PHE A 86 10.38 -11.33 9.37
C PHE A 86 9.99 -12.50 10.28
N GLU A 87 10.27 -12.41 11.57
CA GLU A 87 9.89 -13.42 12.56
C GLU A 87 8.37 -13.63 12.62
N ARG A 88 7.60 -12.53 12.58
CA ARG A 88 6.14 -12.60 12.56
C ARG A 88 5.63 -13.30 11.30
N TYR A 89 6.20 -13.01 10.13
CA TYR A 89 5.82 -13.67 8.90
C TYR A 89 6.24 -15.15 8.88
N MET A 90 7.45 -15.47 9.35
CA MET A 90 7.90 -16.85 9.51
C MET A 90 7.00 -17.66 10.44
N LYS A 91 6.43 -17.05 11.48
CA LYS A 91 5.43 -17.70 12.34
C LYS A 91 4.18 -18.10 11.56
N VAL A 92 3.72 -17.26 10.63
CA VAL A 92 2.57 -17.55 9.76
C VAL A 92 2.91 -18.72 8.83
N LEU A 93 4.03 -18.65 8.11
CA LEU A 93 4.48 -19.72 7.22
C LEU A 93 4.66 -21.06 7.94
N LYS A 94 5.15 -21.02 9.18
CA LYS A 94 5.27 -22.22 10.01
C LYS A 94 3.91 -22.88 10.28
N GLY A 95 2.83 -22.11 10.34
CA GLY A 95 1.47 -22.60 10.44
C GLY A 95 0.98 -23.34 9.20
N TYR A 96 1.53 -23.04 8.03
CA TYR A 96 1.18 -23.72 6.77
C TYR A 96 1.79 -25.11 6.65
N ILE A 97 2.85 -25.41 7.41
CA ILE A 97 3.57 -26.68 7.31
C ILE A 97 2.74 -27.80 7.95
N GLN A 98 1.96 -28.51 7.14
CA GLN A 98 1.21 -29.70 7.55
C GLN A 98 2.08 -30.98 7.48
N ASN A 99 2.98 -31.05 6.50
CA ASN A 99 3.92 -32.16 6.33
C ASN A 99 5.38 -31.68 6.41
N ARG A 100 6.07 -32.06 7.48
CA ARG A 100 7.47 -31.67 7.74
C ARG A 100 8.48 -32.26 6.75
N THR A 101 8.10 -33.28 5.97
CA THR A 101 8.99 -33.86 4.94
C THR A 101 9.00 -33.04 3.64
N ARG A 102 8.04 -32.14 3.45
CA ARG A 102 7.91 -31.27 2.26
C ARG A 102 7.39 -29.87 2.65
N PRO A 103 8.10 -29.13 3.51
CA PRO A 103 7.59 -27.88 4.08
C PRO A 103 7.35 -26.80 3.03
N GLU A 104 8.19 -26.71 2.00
CA GLU A 104 8.04 -25.74 0.92
C GLU A 104 6.76 -25.99 0.12
N GLY A 105 6.43 -27.26 -0.15
CA GLY A 105 5.21 -27.65 -0.84
C GLY A 105 3.95 -27.28 -0.05
N CYS A 106 3.95 -27.53 1.26
CA CYS A 106 2.84 -27.14 2.12
C CYS A 106 2.65 -25.63 2.20
N ILE A 107 3.75 -24.86 2.26
CA ILE A 107 3.68 -23.40 2.25
C ILE A 107 3.04 -22.90 0.94
N VAL A 108 3.49 -23.42 -0.21
CA VAL A 108 2.96 -23.01 -1.52
C VAL A 108 1.48 -23.35 -1.66
N GLU A 109 1.09 -24.57 -1.28
CA GLU A 109 -0.31 -25.03 -1.37
C GLU A 109 -1.25 -24.16 -0.54
N GLN A 110 -0.87 -23.90 0.72
CA GLN A 110 -1.68 -23.07 1.62
C GLN A 110 -1.72 -21.60 1.17
N TYR A 111 -0.60 -21.06 0.68
CA TYR A 111 -0.53 -19.71 0.15
C TYR A 111 -1.46 -19.54 -1.06
N ILE A 112 -1.46 -20.48 -2.01
CA ILE A 112 -2.37 -20.46 -3.17
C ILE A 112 -3.83 -20.51 -2.73
N ALA A 113 -4.16 -21.34 -1.73
CA ALA A 113 -5.51 -21.42 -1.19
C ALA A 113 -5.94 -20.09 -0.54
N GLU A 114 -5.07 -19.44 0.22
CA GLU A 114 -5.35 -18.13 0.83
C GLU A 114 -5.56 -17.04 -0.22
N GLU A 115 -4.70 -16.94 -1.22
CA GLU A 115 -4.83 -15.98 -2.33
C GLU A 115 -6.14 -16.19 -3.12
N ALA A 116 -6.51 -17.45 -3.39
CA ALA A 116 -7.76 -17.76 -4.06
C ALA A 116 -8.98 -17.34 -3.24
N VAL A 117 -8.95 -17.58 -1.92
CA VAL A 117 -10.01 -17.12 -1.00
C VAL A 117 -10.07 -15.60 -0.97
N GLU A 118 -8.94 -14.90 -0.83
CA GLU A 118 -8.88 -13.45 -0.81
C GLU A 118 -9.45 -12.84 -2.11
N PHE A 119 -9.02 -13.35 -3.26
CA PHE A 119 -9.56 -12.96 -4.57
C PHE A 119 -11.08 -13.16 -4.65
N CYS A 120 -11.57 -14.32 -4.22
CA CYS A 120 -13.01 -14.60 -4.20
C CYS A 120 -13.76 -13.65 -3.25
N THR A 121 -13.19 -13.29 -2.09
CA THR A 121 -13.84 -12.36 -1.17
C THR A 121 -13.95 -10.94 -1.70
N GLU A 122 -12.96 -10.48 -2.48
CA GLU A 122 -13.00 -9.17 -3.10
C GLU A 122 -14.08 -9.08 -4.19
N HIS A 123 -14.29 -10.18 -4.94
CA HIS A 123 -15.19 -10.20 -6.10
C HIS A 123 -16.60 -10.72 -5.78
N LEU A 124 -16.80 -11.41 -4.65
CA LEU A 124 -18.09 -11.92 -4.21
C LEU A 124 -18.56 -11.09 -3.01
N SER A 125 -19.15 -9.93 -3.31
CA SER A 125 -19.65 -8.95 -2.33
C SER A 125 -20.73 -9.44 -1.34
N ASP A 126 -21.17 -10.70 -1.45
CA ASP A 126 -22.33 -11.24 -0.74
C ASP A 126 -22.10 -12.61 -0.08
N VAL A 127 -20.84 -13.05 0.08
CA VAL A 127 -20.52 -14.34 0.69
C VAL A 127 -19.89 -14.14 2.07
N SER A 128 -20.57 -14.59 3.12
CA SER A 128 -19.99 -14.64 4.47
C SER A 128 -18.89 -15.70 4.52
N THR A 129 -17.63 -15.29 4.68
CA THR A 129 -16.53 -16.24 4.86
C THR A 129 -16.58 -16.90 6.23
N VAL A 130 -16.78 -18.22 6.24
CA VAL A 130 -16.67 -19.03 7.46
C VAL A 130 -15.19 -19.27 7.74
N GLY A 131 -14.70 -18.76 8.88
CA GLY A 131 -13.34 -19.05 9.38
C GLY A 131 -12.31 -17.92 9.20
N VAL A 132 -12.62 -16.86 8.45
CA VAL A 132 -11.82 -15.64 8.45
C VAL A 132 -12.31 -14.75 9.59
N PRO A 133 -11.47 -14.38 10.59
CA PRO A 133 -11.88 -13.41 11.58
C PRO A 133 -12.21 -12.10 10.88
N SER A 134 -13.47 -11.64 10.96
CA SER A 134 -13.86 -10.30 10.55
C SER A 134 -12.85 -9.30 11.13
N SER A 135 -12.21 -8.50 10.27
CA SER A 135 -11.14 -7.57 10.67
C SER A 135 -11.62 -6.47 11.64
N GLN A 136 -12.90 -6.44 12.00
CA GLN A 136 -13.49 -5.48 12.92
C GLN A 136 -13.02 -5.59 14.38
N LYS A 137 -12.22 -6.60 14.77
CA LYS A 137 -11.76 -6.75 16.17
C LYS A 137 -10.26 -6.96 16.38
N MET A 138 -9.41 -6.51 15.48
CA MET A 138 -8.02 -6.20 15.85
C MET A 138 -7.85 -4.68 15.91
N GLY A 139 -7.59 -4.17 17.11
CA GLY A 139 -7.31 -2.76 17.34
C GLY A 139 -6.28 -2.24 16.35
N VAL A 140 -6.74 -1.30 15.53
CA VAL A 140 -6.01 -0.39 14.64
C VAL A 140 -4.48 -0.46 14.75
N SER A 141 -3.88 -1.45 14.08
CA SER A 141 -2.58 -1.26 13.46
C SER A 141 -2.86 -0.90 12.01
N LYS A 142 -2.79 0.40 11.69
CA LYS A 142 -2.90 0.89 10.31
C LYS A 142 -2.00 0.04 9.39
N PRO A 143 -2.52 -0.52 8.28
CA PRO A 143 -1.69 -1.20 7.29
C PRO A 143 -0.57 -0.25 6.83
N LEU A 144 0.65 -0.76 6.73
CA LEU A 144 1.70 -0.09 5.97
C LEU A 144 1.37 -0.32 4.50
N SER A 145 0.87 0.72 3.84
CA SER A 145 0.57 0.73 2.41
C SER A 145 -0.52 -0.26 1.99
N GLY A 146 -1.75 -0.02 2.43
CA GLY A 146 -2.90 -0.50 1.66
C GLY A 146 -2.94 0.30 0.36
N CYS A 147 -2.74 -0.35 -0.77
CA CYS A 147 -3.24 0.17 -2.03
C CYS A 147 -4.74 0.38 -1.80
N THR A 148 -5.18 1.64 -1.70
CA THR A 148 -6.61 1.94 -1.65
C THR A 148 -7.13 1.66 -3.05
N VAL A 149 -7.54 0.42 -3.32
CA VAL A 149 -8.38 0.14 -4.47
C VAL A 149 -9.74 0.73 -4.13
N SER A 150 -9.88 2.03 -4.41
CA SER A 150 -11.19 2.65 -4.43
C SER A 150 -11.98 1.95 -5.52
N LEU A 151 -13.19 1.47 -5.21
CA LEU A 151 -14.15 1.08 -6.21
C LEU A 151 -14.39 2.32 -7.09
N VAL A 152 -13.74 2.36 -8.26
CA VAL A 152 -13.83 3.53 -9.13
C VAL A 152 -15.24 3.55 -9.67
N ASP A 153 -15.95 4.63 -9.37
CA ASP A 153 -17.28 4.87 -9.89
C ASP A 153 -17.26 4.71 -11.42
N ARG A 154 -18.26 4.01 -11.98
CA ARG A 154 -18.30 3.66 -13.40
C ARG A 154 -18.23 4.91 -14.28
N ASP A 155 -18.78 6.02 -13.79
CA ASP A 155 -18.74 7.31 -14.48
C ASP A 155 -17.32 7.92 -14.48
N LEU A 156 -16.59 7.80 -13.37
CA LEU A 156 -15.19 8.23 -13.27
C LEU A 156 -14.26 7.38 -14.15
N LEU A 157 -14.51 6.07 -14.21
CA LEU A 157 -13.79 5.16 -15.10
C LEU A 157 -14.02 5.54 -16.57
N ASN A 158 -15.28 5.79 -16.96
CA ASN A 158 -15.62 6.22 -18.32
C ASN A 158 -14.99 7.57 -18.69
N GLN A 159 -14.97 8.53 -17.77
CA GLN A 159 -14.30 9.82 -17.97
C GLN A 159 -12.78 9.65 -18.14
N THR A 160 -12.17 8.78 -17.35
CA THR A 160 -10.73 8.48 -17.44
C THR A 160 -10.39 7.82 -18.77
N HIS A 161 -11.20 6.85 -19.21
CA HIS A 161 -11.03 6.18 -20.50
C HIS A 161 -11.18 7.16 -21.67
N LEU A 162 -12.19 8.05 -21.65
CA LEU A 162 -12.35 9.09 -22.66
C LEU A 162 -11.14 10.02 -22.71
N TYR A 163 -10.65 10.45 -21.55
CA TYR A 163 -9.50 11.35 -21.47
C TYR A 163 -8.24 10.72 -22.09
N VAL A 164 -7.97 9.45 -21.78
CA VAL A 164 -6.83 8.73 -22.38
C VAL A 164 -6.99 8.61 -23.89
N LEU A 165 -8.19 8.25 -24.38
CA LEU A 165 -8.45 8.10 -25.82
C LEU A 165 -8.35 9.43 -26.59
N GLU A 166 -8.80 10.54 -26.01
CA GLU A 166 -8.70 11.87 -26.63
C GLU A 166 -7.25 12.36 -26.75
N ASN A 167 -6.35 11.87 -25.89
CA ASN A 167 -4.92 12.23 -25.90
C ASN A 167 -4.03 11.19 -26.62
N THR A 168 -4.62 10.17 -27.24
CA THR A 168 -3.89 9.13 -27.98
C THR A 168 -3.90 9.44 -29.48
N GLU A 169 -2.71 9.64 -30.07
CA GLU A 169 -2.56 10.06 -31.47
C GLU A 169 -3.22 9.09 -32.48
N GLU A 170 -3.18 7.78 -32.19
CA GLU A 170 -3.76 6.73 -33.04
C GLU A 170 -5.30 6.78 -33.10
N VAL A 171 -5.94 7.38 -32.08
CA VAL A 171 -7.40 7.40 -31.91
C VAL A 171 -8.03 8.66 -32.51
N LEU A 172 -7.25 9.73 -32.70
CA LEU A 172 -7.67 10.99 -33.34
C LEU A 172 -8.48 10.79 -34.64
N PRO A 173 -8.06 9.97 -35.63
CA PRO A 173 -8.83 9.77 -36.85
C PRO A 173 -10.22 9.14 -36.60
N TYR A 174 -10.39 8.37 -35.51
CA TYR A 174 -11.67 7.79 -35.14
C TYR A 174 -12.57 8.79 -34.40
N ILE A 175 -11.99 9.71 -33.64
CA ILE A 175 -12.72 10.83 -33.02
C ILE A 175 -13.36 11.69 -34.11
N GLU A 176 -12.59 12.06 -35.13
CA GLU A 176 -13.07 12.84 -36.27
C GLU A 176 -14.18 12.10 -37.04
N LYS A 177 -13.99 10.81 -37.34
CA LYS A 177 -15.02 9.98 -38.00
C LYS A 177 -16.30 9.91 -37.17
N HIS A 178 -16.20 9.77 -35.85
CA HIS A 178 -17.37 9.73 -34.97
C HIS A 178 -18.09 11.07 -34.89
N MET A 179 -17.34 12.18 -34.82
CA MET A 179 -17.89 13.55 -34.91
C MET A 179 -18.70 13.74 -36.19
N MET A 180 -18.12 13.36 -37.34
CA MET A 180 -18.80 13.44 -38.63
C MET A 180 -20.05 12.56 -38.68
N PHE A 181 -19.99 11.36 -38.13
CA PHE A 181 -21.13 10.46 -38.01
C PHE A 181 -22.28 11.10 -37.21
N ILE A 182 -22.00 11.64 -36.02
CA ILE A 182 -23.03 12.30 -35.19
C ILE A 182 -23.61 13.52 -35.91
N MET A 183 -22.78 14.31 -36.60
CA MET A 183 -23.23 15.48 -37.36
C MET A 183 -24.15 15.10 -38.52
N ALA A 184 -23.90 13.97 -39.18
CA ALA A 184 -24.74 13.44 -40.25
C ALA A 184 -26.07 12.87 -39.71
N THR A 185 -26.03 12.13 -38.60
CA THR A 185 -27.23 11.52 -37.99
C THR A 185 -28.12 12.56 -37.29
N TYR A 186 -27.53 13.63 -36.73
CA TYR A 186 -28.27 14.67 -36.00
C TYR A 186 -27.91 16.08 -36.50
N PRO A 187 -28.47 16.52 -37.65
CA PRO A 187 -28.16 17.82 -38.24
C PRO A 187 -28.48 19.01 -37.33
N LYS A 188 -29.43 18.85 -36.40
CA LYS A 188 -29.84 19.86 -35.41
C LYS A 188 -28.75 20.15 -34.37
N PHE A 189 -27.79 19.25 -34.17
CA PHE A 189 -26.68 19.42 -33.21
C PHE A 189 -25.51 20.21 -33.78
N LYS A 190 -25.44 20.40 -35.11
CA LYS A 190 -24.42 21.20 -35.79
C LYS A 190 -24.32 22.65 -35.27
N LYS A 191 -25.43 23.22 -34.79
CA LYS A 191 -25.49 24.59 -34.23
C LYS A 191 -25.28 24.63 -32.70
N ARG A 192 -25.24 23.49 -32.02
CA ARG A 192 -25.16 23.39 -30.55
C ARG A 192 -23.94 22.56 -30.14
N THR A 193 -22.77 23.20 -30.19
CA THR A 193 -21.45 22.59 -29.94
C THR A 193 -21.39 21.79 -28.64
N LYS A 194 -21.98 22.30 -27.55
CA LYS A 194 -22.00 21.58 -26.27
C LYS A 194 -22.78 20.25 -26.35
N ARG A 195 -23.94 20.23 -27.01
CA ARG A 195 -24.73 18.99 -27.17
C ARG A 195 -24.08 17.97 -28.09
N LEU A 196 -23.30 18.46 -29.07
CA LEU A 196 -22.52 17.61 -29.95
C LEU A 196 -21.41 16.90 -29.16
N GLN A 197 -20.67 17.66 -28.34
CA GLN A 197 -19.63 17.12 -27.47
C GLN A 197 -20.20 16.16 -26.42
N ASP A 198 -21.27 16.56 -25.73
CA ASP A 198 -21.92 15.70 -24.72
C ASP A 198 -22.38 14.37 -25.35
N LYS A 199 -22.91 14.42 -26.58
CA LYS A 199 -23.35 13.20 -27.29
C LYS A 199 -22.17 12.32 -27.65
N HIS A 200 -21.06 12.91 -28.11
CA HIS A 200 -19.84 12.17 -28.40
C HIS A 200 -19.27 11.51 -27.16
N ASN A 201 -19.05 12.26 -26.08
CA ASN A 201 -18.48 11.74 -24.84
C ASN A 201 -19.28 10.55 -24.32
N ASN A 202 -20.62 10.60 -24.42
CA ASN A 202 -21.48 9.51 -23.96
C ASN A 202 -21.56 8.29 -24.90
N THR A 203 -21.16 8.39 -26.16
CA THR A 203 -21.38 7.32 -27.16
C THR A 203 -20.11 6.84 -27.87
N PHE A 204 -19.01 7.57 -27.74
CA PHE A 204 -17.78 7.31 -28.49
C PHE A 204 -17.15 5.96 -28.16
N ILE A 205 -17.04 5.59 -26.88
CA ILE A 205 -16.44 4.31 -26.46
C ILE A 205 -17.18 3.13 -27.10
N GLN A 206 -18.52 3.12 -27.02
CA GLN A 206 -19.33 2.03 -27.57
C GLN A 206 -19.28 2.02 -29.10
N TRP A 207 -19.29 3.19 -29.74
CA TRP A 207 -19.18 3.31 -31.19
C TRP A 207 -17.81 2.85 -31.70
N LEU A 208 -16.73 3.24 -31.01
CA LEU A 208 -15.36 2.86 -31.35
C LEU A 208 -15.19 1.33 -31.29
N HIS A 209 -15.69 0.71 -30.23
CA HIS A 209 -15.67 -0.74 -30.08
C HIS A 209 -16.37 -1.46 -31.24
N LEU A 210 -17.58 -1.04 -31.61
CA LEU A 210 -18.32 -1.61 -32.75
C LEU A 210 -17.62 -1.36 -34.09
N LYS A 211 -17.01 -0.19 -34.25
CA LYS A 211 -16.30 0.19 -35.47
C LYS A 211 -15.04 -0.64 -35.68
N VAL A 212 -14.23 -0.82 -34.63
CA VAL A 212 -13.02 -1.66 -34.65
C VAL A 212 -13.37 -3.12 -34.88
N GLN A 213 -14.40 -3.65 -34.21
CA GLN A 213 -14.88 -5.02 -34.45
C GLN A 213 -15.35 -5.24 -35.90
N SER A 214 -16.03 -4.24 -36.49
CA SER A 214 -16.46 -4.31 -37.89
C SER A 214 -15.30 -4.25 -38.88
N GLU A 215 -14.19 -3.60 -38.56
CA GLU A 215 -13.02 -3.49 -39.44
C GLU A 215 -12.16 -4.76 -39.38
N LEU A 216 -11.96 -5.31 -38.18
CA LEU A 216 -11.31 -6.62 -37.98
C LEU A 216 -12.10 -7.78 -38.61
N GLY A 217 -13.43 -7.73 -38.57
CA GLY A 217 -14.28 -8.73 -39.23
C GLY A 217 -14.25 -8.67 -40.77
N LYS A 218 -13.80 -7.55 -41.37
CA LYS A 218 -13.64 -7.41 -42.82
C LYS A 218 -12.28 -7.92 -43.31
N GLU A 219 -11.23 -7.81 -42.52
CA GLU A 219 -9.90 -8.35 -42.86
C GLU A 219 -9.91 -9.89 -42.91
N ASN A 220 -10.68 -10.53 -42.04
CA ASN A 220 -10.82 -12.00 -42.05
C ASN A 220 -11.61 -12.55 -43.25
N ASN A 221 -12.38 -11.72 -43.95
CA ASN A 221 -13.17 -12.12 -45.13
C ASN A 221 -12.53 -11.66 -46.47
N ALA A 222 -11.41 -10.94 -46.43
CA ALA A 222 -10.65 -10.54 -47.62
C ALA A 222 -9.42 -11.43 -47.89
N SER A 223 -9.21 -12.47 -47.08
CA SER A 223 -8.12 -13.44 -47.20
C SER A 223 -8.62 -14.81 -47.68
N CYS A 224 -9.56 -14.83 -48.63
CA CYS A 224 -9.99 -16.04 -49.33
C CYS A 224 -10.03 -15.80 -50.83
#